data_AF-M8BH68-F1
#
_entry.id   AF-M8BH68-F1
#
_cell.length_a   1.000
_cell.length_b   1.000
_cell.length_c   1.000
_cell.angle_alpha   90.00
_cell.angle_beta   90.00
_cell.angle_gamma   90.00
#
_symmetry.space_group_name_H-M   'P 1'
#
loop_
_entity.id
_entity.type
_entity.pdbx_description
1 polymer ?
#
loop_
_entity_poly.entity_id
_entity_poly.type
_entity_poly.pdbx_seq_one_letter_code
_entity_poly.pdbx_strand_id
1 'polypeptide(L)'
;MDRLVLLLILPLLGLAMASQLTTPCGATQAQAQPVYDTDGHELTIDNLYHIMLPASGNASGRCLSADTWWAYDCPLHAVAPRCGGRSGYLGEPVMVQAADAGAG
;
A
#
# COMPACT_ATOMS: atom_id res chain seq x y z
N MET A 1 -59.83 15.95 17.68
CA MET A 1 -59.16 16.38 16.42
C MET A 1 -57.76 15.73 16.31
N ASP A 2 -57.56 14.57 16.93
CA ASP A 2 -56.22 14.07 17.26
C ASP A 2 -55.67 13.00 16.32
N ARG A 3 -56.56 12.25 15.64
CA ARG A 3 -56.16 11.21 14.68
C ARG A 3 -55.60 11.75 13.37
N LEU A 4 -56.11 12.90 12.92
CA LEU A 4 -55.70 13.51 11.64
C LEU A 4 -54.30 14.12 11.73
N VAL A 5 -53.97 14.70 12.89
CA VAL A 5 -52.65 15.27 13.19
C VAL A 5 -51.60 14.16 13.27
N LEU A 6 -51.91 13.04 13.93
CA LEU A 6 -51.00 11.89 14.02
C LEU A 6 -50.65 11.30 12.64
N LEU A 7 -51.66 11.18 11.75
CA LEU A 7 -51.49 10.63 10.40
C LEU A 7 -50.63 11.51 9.48
N LEU A 8 -50.60 12.83 9.71
CA LEU A 8 -49.76 13.76 8.96
C LEU A 8 -48.31 13.79 9.48
N ILE A 9 -48.11 13.58 10.78
CA ILE A 9 -46.78 13.68 11.41
C ILE A 9 -45.91 12.44 11.12
N LEU A 10 -46.50 11.24 11.08
CA LEU A 10 -45.81 9.97 10.77
C LEU A 10 -44.97 9.98 9.47
N PRO A 11 -45.50 10.42 8.31
CA PRO A 11 -44.70 10.45 7.07
C PRO A 11 -43.60 11.53 7.11
N LEU A 12 -43.85 12.66 7.78
CA LEU A 12 -42.88 13.75 7.94
C LEU A 12 -41.66 13.32 8.77
N LEU A 13 -41.84 12.51 9.83
CA LEU A 13 -40.74 11.91 10.58
C LEU A 13 -39.98 10.86 9.76
N GLY A 14 -40.66 10.07 8.92
CA GLY A 14 -40.02 9.10 8.03
C GLY A 14 -39.09 9.75 6.99
N LEU A 15 -39.54 10.86 6.42
CA LEU A 15 -38.74 11.67 5.48
C LEU A 15 -37.53 12.33 6.14
N ALA A 16 -37.67 12.81 7.38
CA ALA A 16 -36.57 13.42 8.14
C ALA A 16 -35.50 12.41 8.57
N MET A 17 -35.88 11.15 8.82
CA MET A 17 -34.91 10.09 9.14
C MET A 17 -34.20 9.54 7.89
N ALA A 18 -34.84 9.58 6.72
CA ALA A 18 -34.26 9.11 5.46
C ALA A 18 -33.12 10.03 4.95
N SER A 19 -33.21 11.35 5.19
CA SER A 19 -32.18 12.31 4.75
C SER A 19 -30.89 12.26 5.58
N GLN A 20 -30.92 11.60 6.75
CA GLN A 20 -29.73 11.42 7.60
C GLN A 20 -28.93 10.17 7.23
N LEU A 21 -29.53 9.22 6.49
CA LEU A 21 -28.85 8.02 6.00
C LEU A 21 -28.13 8.23 4.66
N THR A 22 -28.33 9.39 4.02
CA THR A 22 -27.59 9.78 2.82
C THR A 22 -26.36 10.62 3.15
N THR A 23 -25.68 10.36 4.27
CA THR A 23 -24.25 10.65 4.31
C THR A 23 -23.63 9.76 3.25
N PRO A 24 -23.09 10.29 2.13
CA PRO A 24 -22.25 9.47 1.29
C PRO A 24 -21.17 8.92 2.22
N CYS A 25 -21.04 7.59 2.27
CA CYS A 25 -19.78 6.96 2.65
C CYS A 25 -18.76 7.40 1.61
N GLY A 26 -18.32 8.66 1.71
CA GLY A 26 -17.04 9.08 1.22
C GLY A 26 -16.06 8.34 2.09
N ALA A 27 -15.83 7.07 1.76
CA ALA A 27 -14.55 6.45 1.99
C ALA A 27 -13.57 7.41 1.31
N THR A 28 -13.07 8.37 2.08
CA THR A 28 -12.00 9.23 1.67
C THR A 28 -10.87 8.24 1.57
N GLN A 29 -10.66 7.71 0.36
CA GLN A 29 -9.63 6.73 0.08
C GLN A 29 -8.36 7.42 0.52
N ALA A 30 -7.82 7.02 1.68
CA ALA A 30 -6.66 7.67 2.26
C ALA A 30 -5.59 7.61 1.18
N GLN A 31 -5.24 8.77 0.65
CA GLN A 31 -4.23 8.88 -0.39
C GLN A 31 -2.99 8.18 0.17
N ALA A 32 -2.49 7.16 -0.55
CA ALA A 32 -1.35 6.39 -0.09
C ALA A 32 -0.24 7.36 0.29
N GLN A 33 0.28 7.23 1.51
CA GLN A 33 1.31 8.15 1.98
C GLN A 33 2.54 7.99 1.09
N PRO A 34 3.18 9.10 0.68
CA PRO A 34 4.40 9.02 -0.11
C PRO A 34 5.46 8.23 0.67
N VAL A 35 6.13 7.32 -0.03
CA VAL A 35 7.25 6.55 0.52
C VAL A 35 8.52 7.29 0.14
N TYR A 36 9.48 7.38 1.06
CA TYR A 36 10.76 8.06 0.83
C TYR A 36 11.92 7.08 0.92
N ASP A 37 12.96 7.34 0.14
CA ASP A 37 14.22 6.60 0.20
C ASP A 37 15.04 6.99 1.45
N THR A 38 16.21 6.37 1.60
CA THR A 38 17.10 6.64 2.74
C THR A 38 17.73 8.04 2.71
N ASP A 39 17.68 8.72 1.57
CA ASP A 39 18.20 10.07 1.37
C ASP A 39 17.10 11.15 1.50
N GLY A 40 15.84 10.74 1.68
CA GLY A 40 14.70 11.61 1.88
C GLY A 40 13.99 12.04 0.59
N HIS A 41 14.26 11.39 -0.55
CA HIS A 41 13.54 11.63 -1.80
C HIS A 41 12.32 10.71 -1.91
N GLU A 42 11.22 11.25 -2.44
CA GLU A 42 10.02 10.46 -2.70
C GLU A 42 10.29 9.38 -3.76
N LEU A 43 9.77 8.17 -3.53
CA LEU A 43 9.86 7.08 -4.49
C LEU A 43 8.99 7.36 -5.70
N THR A 44 9.58 7.21 -6.89
CA THR A 44 8.91 7.41 -8.18
C THR A 44 8.99 6.15 -9.01
N ILE A 45 8.00 5.90 -9.86
CA ILE A 45 7.92 4.68 -10.67
C ILE A 45 9.03 4.52 -11.73
N ASP A 46 9.68 5.62 -12.12
CA ASP A 46 10.68 5.63 -13.20
C ASP A 46 12.13 5.44 -12.72
N ASN A 47 12.32 5.27 -11.41
CA ASN A 47 13.65 5.18 -10.80
C ASN A 47 13.94 3.76 -10.30
N LEU A 48 15.24 3.45 -10.27
CA LEU A 48 15.77 2.21 -9.71
C LEU A 48 16.17 2.41 -8.26
N TYR A 49 15.77 1.46 -7.41
CA TYR A 49 16.06 1.49 -5.98
C TYR A 49 16.71 0.19 -5.52
N HIS A 50 17.59 0.28 -4.53
CA HIS A 50 18.12 -0.88 -3.82
C HIS A 50 17.34 -1.08 -2.52
N ILE A 51 16.88 -2.30 -2.26
CA ILE A 51 16.16 -2.63 -1.03
C ILE A 51 17.15 -3.15 0.01
N MET A 52 17.41 -2.34 1.03
CA MET A 52 18.22 -2.71 2.18
C MET A 52 17.34 -3.10 3.36
N LEU A 53 17.70 -4.19 4.06
CA LEU A 53 17.01 -4.62 5.26
C LEU A 53 17.50 -3.82 6.47
N PRO A 54 16.63 -3.54 7.46
CA PRO A 54 16.96 -2.71 8.60
C PRO A 54 18.17 -3.25 9.38
N ALA A 55 18.94 -2.34 9.95
CA ALA A 55 20.17 -2.65 10.68
C ALA A 55 19.93 -3.41 12.01
N SER A 56 18.68 -3.57 12.44
CA SER A 56 18.31 -4.28 13.66
C SER A 56 17.97 -5.75 13.38
N GLY A 57 18.48 -6.64 14.24
CA GLY A 57 18.18 -8.07 14.22
C GLY A 57 18.97 -8.89 13.22
N ASN A 58 18.47 -10.10 12.98
CA ASN A 58 19.18 -11.21 12.32
C ASN A 58 19.41 -10.95 10.81
N ALA A 59 18.71 -9.97 10.27
CA ALA A 59 18.74 -9.58 8.86
C ALA A 59 19.56 -8.30 8.60
N SER A 60 20.26 -7.80 9.62
CA SER A 60 21.11 -6.60 9.52
C SER A 60 22.18 -6.74 8.44
N GLY A 61 22.34 -5.68 7.64
CA GLY A 61 23.33 -5.62 6.56
C GLY A 61 23.03 -6.58 5.40
N ARG A 62 21.76 -6.90 5.17
CA ARG A 62 21.30 -7.68 4.01
C ARG A 62 20.53 -6.78 3.06
N CYS A 63 20.47 -7.15 1.80
CA CYS A 63 19.75 -6.42 0.74
C CYS A 63 19.14 -7.43 -0.22
N LEU A 64 18.14 -7.00 -0.95
CA LEU A 64 17.41 -7.84 -1.89
C LEU A 64 18.26 -8.16 -3.13
N SER A 65 18.25 -9.41 -3.55
CA SER A 65 18.82 -9.86 -4.82
C SER A 65 17.93 -10.95 -5.41
N ALA A 66 18.12 -11.25 -6.69
CA ALA A 66 17.58 -12.46 -7.31
C ALA A 66 18.68 -13.52 -7.38
N ASP A 67 18.33 -14.78 -7.14
CA ASP A 67 19.23 -15.92 -7.33
C ASP A 67 18.45 -17.12 -7.88
N THR A 68 19.17 -18.02 -8.55
CA THR A 68 18.63 -19.25 -9.12
C THR A 68 18.97 -20.42 -8.20
N TRP A 69 17.98 -21.24 -7.84
CA TRP A 69 18.29 -22.52 -7.22
C TRP A 69 18.82 -23.49 -8.27
N TRP A 70 20.03 -23.99 -8.02
CA TRP A 70 20.80 -24.97 -8.80
C TRP A 70 20.04 -26.27 -9.16
N ALA A 71 18.85 -26.51 -8.59
CA ALA A 71 18.10 -27.76 -8.73
C ALA A 71 16.95 -27.72 -9.76
N TYR A 72 16.57 -26.54 -10.28
CA TYR A 72 15.46 -26.43 -11.24
C TYR A 72 15.82 -25.40 -12.30
N ASP A 73 15.45 -25.67 -13.56
CA ASP A 73 15.60 -24.75 -14.68
C ASP A 73 14.80 -23.44 -14.43
N CYS A 74 15.44 -22.54 -13.70
CA CYS A 74 15.21 -21.11 -13.45
C CYS A 74 13.83 -20.60 -13.01
N PRO A 75 13.32 -20.94 -11.82
CA PRO A 75 12.60 -19.96 -11.01
C PRO A 75 13.61 -19.02 -10.32
N LEU A 76 13.55 -17.73 -10.64
CA LEU A 76 14.26 -16.69 -9.90
C LEU A 76 13.58 -16.50 -8.55
N HIS A 77 14.36 -16.57 -7.47
CA HIS A 77 13.87 -16.33 -6.12
C HIS A 77 14.48 -15.06 -5.55
N ALA A 78 13.65 -14.30 -4.84
CA ALA A 78 14.12 -13.21 -4.00
C ALA A 78 14.93 -13.78 -2.83
N VAL A 79 16.20 -13.39 -2.76
CA VAL A 79 17.13 -13.74 -1.68
C VAL A 79 17.64 -12.46 -1.02
N ALA A 80 18.17 -12.59 0.19
CA ALA A 80 18.75 -11.48 0.92
C ALA A 80 20.25 -11.70 1.20
N PRO A 81 21.17 -11.61 0.24
CA PRO A 81 22.61 -11.73 0.53
C PRO A 81 23.09 -10.66 1.55
N ARG A 82 24.30 -10.83 2.09
CA ARG A 82 24.97 -9.75 2.83
C ARG A 82 25.43 -8.67 1.86
N CYS A 83 25.27 -7.41 2.27
CA CYS A 83 25.50 -6.25 1.42
C CYS A 83 26.53 -5.32 2.06
N GLY A 84 27.18 -4.52 1.22
CA GLY A 84 28.41 -3.81 1.58
C GLY A 84 29.65 -4.71 1.47
N GLY A 85 30.68 -4.40 2.27
CA GLY A 85 32.01 -4.98 2.14
C GLY A 85 32.90 -4.23 1.14
N ARG A 86 34.07 -4.78 0.78
CA ARG A 86 35.06 -4.11 -0.10
C ARG A 86 34.54 -3.81 -1.50
N SER A 87 33.50 -4.53 -1.96
CA SER A 87 32.90 -4.37 -3.28
C SER A 87 31.77 -3.33 -3.33
N GLY A 88 31.25 -2.87 -2.18
CA GLY A 88 30.11 -1.95 -2.16
C GLY A 88 28.82 -2.53 -2.75
N TYR A 89 28.63 -3.85 -2.69
CA TYR A 89 27.47 -4.51 -3.28
C TYR A 89 26.16 -4.12 -2.57
N LEU A 90 25.15 -3.68 -3.33
CA LEU A 90 23.84 -3.20 -2.83
C LEU A 90 22.66 -4.08 -3.26
N GLY A 91 22.92 -5.27 -3.81
CA GLY A 91 21.85 -6.12 -4.33
C GLY A 91 21.45 -5.73 -5.75
N GLU A 92 20.43 -6.41 -6.26
CA GLU A 92 19.87 -6.08 -7.56
C GLU A 92 18.94 -4.88 -7.45
N PRO A 93 19.07 -3.87 -8.32
CA PRO A 93 18.16 -2.73 -8.33
C PRO A 93 16.77 -3.14 -8.81
N VAL A 94 15.73 -2.56 -8.22
CA VAL A 94 14.32 -2.82 -8.57
C VAL A 94 13.60 -1.53 -8.95
N MET A 95 12.59 -1.67 -9.81
CA MET A 95 11.64 -0.60 -10.10
C MET A 95 10.36 -0.85 -9.30
N VAL A 96 9.75 0.22 -8.80
CA VAL A 96 8.43 0.15 -8.17
C VAL A 96 7.39 0.49 -9.22
N GLN A 97 6.45 -0.41 -9.46
CA GLN A 97 5.31 -0.14 -10.34
C GLN A 97 4.05 0.03 -9.49
N ALA A 98 3.19 0.97 -9.88
CA ALA A 98 1.86 1.04 -9.32
C ALA A 98 1.14 -0.28 -9.65
N ALA A 99 0.55 -0.90 -8.63
CA ALA A 99 -0.38 -1.98 -8.91
C ALA A 99 -1.56 -1.38 -9.69
N ASP A 100 -1.87 -1.93 -10.86
CA ASP A 100 -3.07 -1.54 -11.59
C ASP A 100 -4.25 -1.65 -10.63
N ALA A 101 -4.95 -0.52 -10.41
CA ALA A 101 -6.23 -0.52 -9.73
C ALA A 101 -7.21 -1.22 -10.66
N GLY A 102 -7.25 -2.56 -10.59
CA GLY A 102 -8.15 -3.38 -11.38
C GLY A 102 -9.56 -2.83 -11.27
N ALA A 103 -10.17 -2.55 -12.42
CA ALA A 103 -11.58 -2.27 -12.57
C ALA A 103 -12.39 -3.38 -11.86
N GLY A 104 -13.01 -3.00 -10.74
CA GLY A 104 -13.99 -3.80 -10.01
C GLY A 104 -15.30 -3.04 -9.96
#